data_AF-A0A7C1Y4S9-F1
#
_entry.id   AF-A0A7C1Y4S9-F1
#
_cell.length_a   1.000
_cell.length_b   1.000
_cell.length_c   1.000
_cell.angle_alpha   90.00
_cell.angle_beta   90.00
_cell.angle_gamma   90.00
#
_symmetry.space_group_name_H-M   'P 1'
#
loop_
_entity.id
_entity.type
_entity.pdbx_description
1 polymer ?
#
loop_
_entity_poly.entity_id
_entity_poly.type
_entity_poly.pdbx_seq_one_letter_code
_entity_poly.pdbx_strand_id
1 'polypeptide(L)' 'SQFNLGVMLAYGNGTRKDVPAALTLWQKAARQGNANAIRTLAQVYRKGLLGIPANPGKAAYWEKRAQQGPH' A
#
# COMPACT_ATOMS: atom_id res chain seq x y z
N SER A 1 2.89 -10.71 -9.38
CA SER A 1 3.39 -9.86 -8.26
C SER A 1 2.27 -9.39 -7.38
N GLN A 2 2.36 -9.57 -6.05
CA GLN A 2 1.31 -9.13 -5.09
C GLN A 2 1.01 -7.62 -5.17
N PHE A 3 2.05 -6.81 -5.44
CA PHE A 3 1.90 -5.37 -5.66
C PHE A 3 0.98 -5.01 -6.85
N ASN A 4 1.23 -5.60 -8.03
CA ASN A 4 0.47 -5.32 -9.25
C ASN A 4 -1.00 -5.77 -9.11
N LEU A 5 -1.25 -6.90 -8.43
CA LEU A 5 -2.61 -7.34 -8.14
C LEU A 5 -3.33 -6.33 -7.23
N GLY A 6 -2.64 -5.82 -6.21
CA GLY A 6 -3.19 -4.76 -5.37
C GLY A 6 -3.51 -3.47 -6.15
N VAL A 7 -2.67 -3.10 -7.12
CA VAL A 7 -2.95 -1.95 -8.01
C VAL A 7 -4.20 -2.20 -8.85
N MET A 8 -4.35 -3.38 -9.46
CA MET A 8 -5.54 -3.72 -10.25
C MET A 8 -6.81 -3.66 -9.40
N LEU A 9 -6.78 -4.20 -8.17
CA LEU A 9 -7.91 -4.17 -7.25
C LEU A 9 -8.22 -2.75 -6.73
N ALA A 10 -7.21 -1.91 -6.51
CA ALA A 10 -7.41 -0.54 -6.05
C ALA A 10 -8.12 0.35 -7.07
N TYR A 11 -7.80 0.18 -8.36
CA TYR A 11 -8.34 1.00 -9.45
C TYR A 11 -9.47 0.32 -10.24
N GLY A 12 -9.72 -0.97 -10.01
CA GLY A 12 -10.72 -1.74 -10.76
C GLY A 12 -10.33 -1.97 -12.22
N ASN A 13 -9.04 -1.97 -12.54
CA ASN A 13 -8.58 -2.16 -13.92
C ASN A 13 -8.64 -3.64 -14.30
N GLY A 14 -9.70 -4.04 -15.00
CA GLY A 14 -9.96 -5.44 -15.39
C GLY A 14 -10.49 -6.35 -14.26
N THR A 15 -10.86 -5.77 -13.11
CA THR A 15 -11.46 -6.49 -11.97
C THR A 15 -12.40 -5.59 -11.19
N ARG A 16 -13.26 -6.15 -10.34
CA ARG A 16 -14.06 -5.37 -9.39
C ARG A 16 -13.11 -4.65 -8.43
N LYS A 17 -13.35 -3.35 -8.24
CA LYS A 17 -12.61 -2.52 -7.29
C LYS A 17 -12.78 -3.07 -5.87
N ASP A 18 -11.66 -3.40 -5.22
CA ASP A 18 -11.59 -3.90 -3.85
C ASP A 18 -10.37 -3.30 -3.14
N VAL A 19 -10.59 -2.14 -2.52
CA VAL A 19 -9.55 -1.41 -1.79
C VAL A 19 -9.06 -2.18 -0.55
N PRO A 20 -9.93 -2.80 0.28
CA PRO A 20 -9.48 -3.66 1.38
C PRO A 20 -8.55 -4.81 0.95
N ALA A 21 -8.87 -5.50 -0.14
CA ALA A 21 -8.02 -6.55 -0.68
C ALA A 21 -6.69 -5.98 -1.22
N ALA A 22 -6.72 -4.85 -1.92
CA ALA A 22 -5.53 -4.15 -2.38
C ALA A 22 -4.57 -3.79 -1.24
N LEU A 23 -5.10 -3.24 -0.14
CA LEU A 23 -4.33 -2.92 1.05
C LEU A 23 -3.67 -4.17 1.64
N THR A 24 -4.41 -5.27 1.75
CA THR A 24 -3.89 -6.53 2.29
C THR A 24 -2.71 -7.04 1.46
N LEU A 25 -2.82 -7.00 0.13
CA LEU A 25 -1.76 -7.41 -0.78
C LEU A 25 -0.54 -6.50 -0.69
N TRP A 26 -0.74 -5.17 -0.63
CA TRP A 26 0.36 -4.23 -0.45
C TRP A 26 1.04 -4.40 0.91
N GLN A 27 0.29 -4.66 1.98
CA GLN A 27 0.87 -4.92 3.30
C GLN A 27 1.73 -6.19 3.28
N LYS A 28 1.26 -7.25 2.61
CA LYS A 28 2.03 -8.49 2.45
C LYS A 28 3.31 -8.26 1.65
N ALA A 29 3.21 -7.58 0.51
CA ALA A 29 4.38 -7.23 -0.31
C ALA A 29 5.36 -6.34 0.47
N ALA A 30 4.86 -5.37 1.24
CA ALA A 30 5.67 -4.49 2.06
C ALA A 30 6.36 -5.22 3.23
N ARG A 31 5.74 -6.26 3.79
CA ARG A 31 6.40 -7.16 4.76
C ARG A 31 7.53 -7.98 4.13
N GLN A 32 7.47 -8.24 2.83
CA GLN A 32 8.52 -8.91 2.06
C GLN A 32 9.61 -7.94 1.55
N GLY A 33 9.66 -6.70 2.05
CA GLY A 33 10.65 -5.71 1.63
C GLY A 33 10.35 -5.04 0.29
N ASN A 34 9.14 -5.20 -0.28
CA ASN A 34 8.80 -4.54 -1.53
C ASN A 34 8.68 -3.02 -1.34
N ALA A 35 9.69 -2.28 -1.80
CA ALA A 35 9.76 -0.83 -1.68
C ALA A 35 8.56 -0.11 -2.33
N ASN A 36 8.04 -0.61 -3.46
CA ASN A 36 6.88 -0.02 -4.12
C ASN A 36 5.63 -0.13 -3.25
N ALA A 37 5.39 -1.29 -2.66
CA ALA A 37 4.26 -1.50 -1.77
C ALA A 37 4.33 -0.64 -0.50
N ILE A 38 5.53 -0.51 0.09
CA ILE A 38 5.76 0.35 1.26
C ILE A 38 5.45 1.81 0.91
N ARG A 39 6.00 2.32 -0.21
CA ARG A 39 5.77 3.70 -0.67
C ARG A 39 4.30 3.96 -1.00
N THR A 40 3.62 3.01 -1.62
CA THR A 40 2.18 3.12 -1.91
C THR A 40 1.36 3.19 -0.64
N LEU A 41 1.61 2.34 0.36
CA LEU A 41 0.90 2.39 1.64
C LEU A 41 1.13 3.71 2.37
N ALA A 42 2.38 4.18 2.42
CA ALA A 42 2.72 5.49 2.99
C ALA A 42 1.92 6.60 2.31
N GLN A 43 1.91 6.65 0.98
CA GLN A 43 1.19 7.67 0.23
C GLN A 43 -0.32 7.59 0.41
N VAL A 44 -0.90 6.38 0.42
CA VAL A 44 -2.33 6.16 0.62
C VAL A 44 -2.77 6.69 1.97
N TYR A 45 -2.03 6.37 3.05
CA TYR A 45 -2.33 6.90 4.37
C TYR A 45 -1.96 8.38 4.52
N ARG A 46 -0.94 8.89 3.84
CA ARG A 46 -0.56 10.30 3.94
C ARG A 46 -1.59 11.22 3.29
N LYS A 47 -2.07 10.83 2.10
CA LYS A 47 -2.98 11.64 1.28
C LYS A 47 -4.46 11.27 1.48
N GLY A 48 -4.75 10.16 2.16
CA GLY A 48 -6.12 9.66 2.29
C GLY A 48 -6.72 9.25 0.94
N LEU A 49 -6.08 8.31 0.25
CA LEU A 49 -6.52 7.87 -1.08
C LEU A 49 -7.46 6.66 -1.02
N LEU A 50 -8.14 6.40 -2.15
CA LEU A 50 -8.98 5.20 -2.34
C LEU A 50 -10.15 5.09 -1.35
N GLY A 51 -10.62 6.22 -0.80
CA GLY A 51 -11.68 6.27 0.21
C GLY A 51 -11.20 5.96 1.62
N ILE A 52 -9.89 5.94 1.85
CA ILE A 52 -9.28 5.76 3.17
C ILE A 52 -8.97 7.15 3.73
N PRO A 53 -9.35 7.48 4.97
CA PRO A 53 -8.99 8.74 5.58
C PRO A 53 -7.47 8.84 5.76
N ALA A 54 -6.95 10.05 5.62
CA ALA A 54 -5.54 10.31 5.88
C ALA A 54 -5.20 9.92 7.34
N ASN A 55 -4.13 9.16 7.51
CA ASN A 55 -3.62 8.73 8.80
C ASN A 55 -2.11 8.95 8.82
N PRO A 56 -1.64 10.11 9.32
CA PRO A 56 -0.21 10.42 9.36
C PRO A 56 0.59 9.43 10.22
N GLY A 57 0.00 8.85 11.27
CA GLY A 57 0.65 7.83 12.09
C GLY A 57 0.95 6.55 11.30
N LYS A 58 -0.02 6.05 10.53
CA LYS A 58 0.20 4.92 9.63
C LYS A 58 1.17 5.28 8.50
N ALA A 59 1.06 6.48 7.94
CA ALA A 59 1.99 6.92 6.90
C ALA A 59 3.45 6.92 7.40
N ALA A 60 3.72 7.50 8.57
CA ALA A 60 5.04 7.53 9.19
C ALA A 60 5.57 6.12 9.51
N TYR A 61 4.69 5.21 9.96
CA TYR A 61 5.06 3.81 10.16
C TYR A 61 5.58 3.15 8.87
N TRP A 62 4.87 3.32 7.75
CA TRP A 62 5.29 2.76 6.47
C TRP A 62 6.51 3.49 5.89
N GLU A 63 6.61 4.81 6.02
CA GLU A 63 7.80 5.57 5.59
C GLU A 63 9.06 5.16 6.36
N LYS A 64 8.96 4.93 7.67
CA LYS A 64 10.08 4.42 8.47
C LYS A 64 10.54 3.04 7.98
N ARG A 65 9.60 2.16 7.61
CA ARG A 65 9.95 0.87 7.01
C ARG A 65 10.59 1.01 5.62
N ALA A 66 10.24 2.05 4.86
CA ALA A 66 10.88 2.32 3.57
C ALA A 66 12.36 2.68 3.74
N GLN A 67 12.68 3.42 4.80
CA GLN A 67 14.05 3.87 5.11
C GLN A 67 14.91 2.74 5.69
N GLN A 68 14.31 1.78 6.39
CA GLN A 68 15.05 0.66 6.98
C GLN A 68 15.47 -0.40 5.96
N GLY A 69 14.90 -0.40 4.75
CA GLY A 69 15.21 -1.37 3.70
C GLY A 69 14.92 -2.82 4.09
N PRO A 70 14.95 -3.77 3.15
CA PRO A 70 15.15 -5.16 3.53
C PRO A 70 16.58 -5.29 4.07
N HIS A 71 16.72 -5.73 5.33
CA HIS A 71 18.00 -6.20 5.88
C HIS A 71 18.50 -7.40 5.08
#